data_AF-A0AB37X5A2-F1
#
_entry.id   AF-A0AB37X5A2-F1
#
_cell.length_a   1.000
_cell.length_b   1.000
_cell.length_c   1.000
_cell.angle_alpha   90.00
_cell.angle_beta   90.00
_cell.angle_gamma   90.00
#
_symmetry.space_group_name_H-M   'P 1'
#
loop_
_entity.id
_entity.type
_entity.pdbx_description
1 polymer ?
#
loop_
_entity_poly.entity_id
_entity_poly.type
_entity_poly.pdbx_seq_one_letter_code
_entity_poly.pdbx_strand_id
1 'polypeptide(L)'
;MSFDWAGLEQAVQDQLTGFVRRMRAEHPDDRLYAAAVHAFHAETGSVIAWPLVGVAGERAVASAAGDRCTPGELRWSPADWPWQLDPGPAEDAWAARLEEAATADGGRRWEPVHARYLRTVVKACRAARRELLAEDTVGREFLVVAMDEARELVPRTLTPAQVRRHFPELDAEYRETARLAALPVGRRTRELIALVEAPPGSAALGREQATALLRAVGADAVPQVVERLAHARVKWPWAKLRSLCETGPAEADAALDGLNSRWPAVRCHALLILEGVRLSRARRERFTAGLTRLCREDPDATVREVAAGVARRTGR
;
A
#
# COMPACT_ATOMS: atom_id res chain seq x y z
N MET A 1 -3.84 -10.77 26.76
CA MET A 1 -4.20 -12.04 26.08
C MET A 1 -3.60 -12.04 24.68
N SER A 2 -3.21 -13.21 24.14
CA SER A 2 -2.74 -13.30 22.76
C SER A 2 -3.94 -13.27 21.81
N PHE A 3 -3.85 -12.52 20.71
CA PHE A 3 -4.87 -12.52 19.67
C PHE A 3 -4.95 -13.89 18.99
N ASP A 4 -6.18 -14.34 18.67
CA ASP A 4 -6.45 -15.62 18.02
C ASP A 4 -6.28 -15.52 16.50
N TRP A 5 -5.04 -15.73 16.05
CA TRP A 5 -4.70 -15.67 14.64
C TRP A 5 -5.22 -16.85 13.82
N ALA A 6 -5.39 -18.01 14.45
CA ALA A 6 -5.88 -19.20 13.76
C ALA A 6 -7.38 -19.08 13.51
N GLY A 7 -8.14 -18.61 14.50
CA GLY A 7 -9.55 -18.31 14.33
C GLY A 7 -9.80 -17.21 13.29
N LEU A 8 -8.96 -16.16 13.24
CA LEU A 8 -9.07 -15.14 12.18
C LEU A 8 -8.77 -15.72 10.79
N GLU A 9 -7.76 -16.59 10.66
CA GLU A 9 -7.48 -17.28 9.39
C GLU A 9 -8.68 -18.10 8.93
N GLN A 10 -9.26 -18.89 9.84
CA GLN A 10 -10.43 -19.70 9.57
C GLN A 10 -11.66 -18.85 9.20
N ALA A 11 -11.91 -17.74 9.91
CA ALA A 11 -13.04 -16.87 9.62
C ALA A 11 -12.97 -16.27 8.20
N VAL A 12 -11.79 -15.81 7.77
CA VAL A 12 -11.59 -15.31 6.39
C VAL A 12 -11.77 -16.45 5.38
N GLN A 13 -11.25 -17.63 5.68
CA GLN A 13 -11.38 -18.81 4.82
C GLN A 13 -12.85 -19.23 4.67
N ASP A 14 -13.61 -19.32 5.76
CA ASP A 14 -15.02 -19.72 5.76
C ASP A 14 -15.89 -18.72 5.00
N GLN A 15 -15.61 -17.41 5.15
CA GLN A 15 -16.30 -16.38 4.39
C GLN A 15 -16.06 -16.53 2.88
N LEU A 16 -14.81 -16.75 2.47
CA LEU A 16 -14.43 -16.99 1.08
C LEU A 16 -15.09 -18.26 0.51
N THR A 17 -14.92 -19.40 1.17
CA THR A 17 -15.41 -20.69 0.68
C THR A 17 -16.93 -20.72 0.67
N GLY A 18 -17.56 -20.22 1.74
CA GLY A 18 -19.01 -20.08 1.85
C GLY A 18 -19.60 -19.22 0.72
N PHE A 19 -18.99 -18.06 0.43
CA PHE A 19 -19.51 -17.19 -0.62
C PHE A 19 -19.32 -17.79 -2.01
N VAL A 20 -18.17 -18.39 -2.31
CA VAL A 20 -17.94 -19.07 -3.59
C VAL A 20 -18.91 -20.23 -3.79
N ARG A 21 -19.15 -21.05 -2.76
CA ARG A 21 -20.14 -22.15 -2.82
C ARG A 21 -21.55 -21.63 -3.11
N ARG A 22 -21.95 -20.54 -2.44
CA ARG A 22 -23.24 -19.88 -2.70
C ARG A 22 -23.37 -19.43 -4.15
N MET A 23 -22.37 -18.70 -4.67
CA MET A 23 -22.38 -18.23 -6.07
C MET A 23 -22.37 -19.40 -7.06
N ARG A 24 -21.68 -20.49 -6.76
CA ARG A 24 -21.70 -21.69 -7.59
C ARG A 24 -23.09 -22.36 -7.62
N ALA A 25 -23.78 -22.38 -6.48
CA ALA A 25 -25.12 -22.97 -6.36
C ALA A 25 -26.20 -22.10 -7.03
N GLU A 26 -26.12 -20.78 -6.88
CA GLU A 26 -27.07 -19.83 -7.46
C GLU A 26 -26.84 -19.62 -8.98
N HIS A 27 -25.60 -19.80 -9.45
CA HIS A 27 -25.20 -19.59 -10.85
C HIS A 27 -24.42 -20.81 -11.41
N PRO A 28 -25.04 -21.99 -11.52
CA PRO A 28 -24.35 -23.21 -11.94
C PRO A 28 -23.84 -23.16 -13.38
N ASP A 29 -24.46 -22.34 -14.23
CA ASP A 29 -24.10 -22.16 -15.64
C ASP A 29 -22.99 -21.13 -15.87
N ASP A 30 -22.64 -20.33 -14.85
CA ASP A 30 -21.52 -19.40 -14.96
C ASP A 30 -20.21 -20.07 -14.54
N ARG A 31 -19.16 -19.80 -15.32
CA ARG A 31 -17.81 -20.28 -15.02
C ARG A 31 -17.15 -19.26 -14.11
N LEU A 32 -17.18 -19.55 -12.80
CA LEU A 32 -16.41 -18.80 -11.82
C LEU A 32 -14.91 -18.87 -12.17
N TYR A 33 -14.24 -17.71 -12.20
CA TYR A 33 -12.80 -17.65 -12.49
C TYR A 33 -11.97 -17.05 -11.35
N ALA A 34 -12.57 -16.23 -10.48
CA ALA A 34 -11.86 -15.67 -9.34
C ALA A 34 -12.77 -15.39 -8.13
N ALA A 35 -12.16 -15.40 -6.94
CA ALA A 35 -12.63 -14.71 -5.75
C ALA A 35 -11.52 -13.78 -5.24
N ALA A 36 -11.90 -12.66 -4.63
CA ALA A 36 -10.97 -11.68 -4.11
C ALA A 36 -11.37 -11.17 -2.73
N VAL A 37 -10.40 -11.10 -1.83
CA VAL A 37 -10.51 -10.25 -0.63
C VAL A 37 -9.97 -8.88 -1.00
N HIS A 38 -10.77 -7.83 -0.82
CA HIS A 38 -10.44 -6.48 -1.27
C HIS A 38 -10.94 -5.39 -0.30
N ALA A 39 -10.76 -4.12 -0.66
CA ALA A 39 -11.14 -2.97 0.17
C ALA A 39 -10.52 -2.99 1.58
N PHE A 40 -9.22 -3.35 1.65
CA PHE A 40 -8.46 -3.28 2.89
C PHE A 40 -8.36 -1.83 3.36
N HIS A 41 -8.99 -1.52 4.50
CA HIS A 41 -8.94 -0.20 5.10
C HIS A 41 -8.32 -0.26 6.49
N ALA A 42 -7.30 0.57 6.71
CA ALA A 42 -6.61 0.66 7.98
C ALA A 42 -6.03 2.06 8.18
N GLU A 43 -6.19 2.61 9.38
CA GLU A 43 -5.64 3.90 9.80
C GLU A 43 -4.57 3.68 10.87
N THR A 44 -3.38 4.23 10.64
CA THR A 44 -2.22 3.94 11.50
C THR A 44 -2.47 4.37 12.95
N GLY A 45 -2.48 3.40 13.86
CA GLY A 45 -2.69 3.64 15.29
C GLY A 45 -4.17 3.65 15.71
N SER A 46 -5.10 3.46 14.78
CA SER A 46 -6.54 3.35 15.03
C SER A 46 -7.10 2.15 14.26
N VAL A 47 -7.93 2.42 13.26
CA VAL A 47 -8.88 1.49 12.65
C VAL A 47 -8.17 0.37 11.89
N ILE A 48 -8.69 -0.86 12.05
CA ILE A 48 -8.44 -1.96 11.12
C ILE A 48 -9.79 -2.58 10.75
N ALA A 49 -10.30 -2.26 9.56
CA ALA A 49 -11.61 -2.73 9.12
C ALA A 49 -11.55 -4.16 8.54
N TRP A 50 -12.69 -4.86 8.58
CA TRP A 50 -12.81 -6.13 7.88
C TRP A 50 -12.97 -5.89 6.36
N PRO A 51 -12.31 -6.68 5.51
CA PRO A 51 -12.30 -6.49 4.06
C PRO A 51 -13.55 -7.09 3.43
N LEU A 52 -13.84 -6.68 2.20
CA LEU A 52 -14.94 -7.24 1.41
C LEU A 52 -14.48 -8.51 0.67
N VAL A 53 -15.44 -9.37 0.33
CA VAL A 53 -15.20 -10.51 -0.57
C VAL A 53 -15.99 -10.32 -1.87
N GLY A 54 -15.30 -10.37 -3.00
CA GLY A 54 -15.91 -10.40 -4.33
C GLY A 54 -15.75 -11.76 -5.00
N VAL A 55 -16.72 -12.18 -5.81
CA VAL A 55 -16.63 -13.37 -6.68
C VAL A 55 -16.94 -12.98 -8.13
N ALA A 56 -16.20 -13.56 -9.07
CA ALA A 56 -16.34 -13.28 -10.49
C ALA A 56 -16.60 -14.53 -11.32
N GLY A 57 -17.65 -14.45 -12.14
CA GLY A 57 -17.97 -15.38 -13.22
C GLY A 57 -17.77 -14.72 -14.58
N GLU A 58 -17.46 -15.50 -15.60
CA GLU A 58 -17.22 -14.98 -16.96
C GLU A 58 -18.49 -14.32 -17.53
N ARG A 59 -19.68 -14.90 -17.32
CA ARG A 59 -20.95 -14.33 -17.81
C ARG A 59 -21.36 -13.12 -16.99
N ALA A 60 -21.26 -13.20 -15.67
CA ALA A 60 -21.60 -12.11 -14.77
C ALA A 60 -20.78 -10.85 -15.06
N VAL A 61 -19.45 -10.99 -15.19
CA VAL A 61 -18.56 -9.86 -15.52
C VAL A 61 -18.84 -9.32 -16.92
N ALA A 62 -19.04 -10.19 -17.92
CA ALA A 62 -19.39 -9.76 -19.26
C ALA A 62 -20.73 -9.01 -19.31
N SER A 63 -21.69 -9.38 -18.46
CA SER A 63 -23.00 -8.72 -18.37
C SER A 63 -22.95 -7.39 -17.61
N ALA A 64 -22.01 -7.24 -16.67
CA ALA A 64 -21.81 -5.98 -15.95
C ALA A 64 -20.94 -4.99 -16.72
N ALA A 65 -20.15 -5.48 -17.68
CA ALA A 65 -19.50 -4.63 -18.66
C ALA A 65 -20.57 -3.90 -19.49
N GLY A 66 -20.30 -2.64 -19.80
CA GLY A 66 -21.20 -1.78 -20.54
C GLY A 66 -20.42 -0.66 -21.22
N ASP A 67 -21.11 0.40 -21.65
CA ASP A 67 -20.49 1.47 -22.45
C ASP A 67 -19.33 2.20 -21.73
N ARG A 68 -19.26 2.12 -20.40
CA ARG A 68 -18.24 2.81 -19.58
C ARG A 68 -17.01 1.95 -19.26
N CYS A 69 -17.09 0.63 -19.40
CA CYS A 69 -16.04 -0.27 -18.96
C CYS A 69 -16.12 -1.59 -19.73
N THR A 70 -14.99 -2.00 -20.29
CA THR A 70 -14.87 -3.25 -21.03
C THR A 70 -14.78 -4.46 -20.08
N PRO A 71 -15.13 -5.67 -20.53
CA PRO A 71 -14.94 -6.88 -19.71
C PRO A 71 -13.48 -7.09 -19.26
N GLY A 72 -12.51 -6.62 -20.04
CA GLY A 72 -11.08 -6.70 -19.70
C GLY A 72 -10.70 -5.81 -18.52
N GLU A 73 -11.24 -4.58 -18.48
CA GLU A 73 -11.04 -3.64 -17.38
C GLU A 73 -11.71 -4.11 -16.08
N LEU A 74 -12.89 -4.74 -16.16
CA LEU A 74 -13.56 -5.33 -14.99
C LEU A 74 -12.92 -6.61 -14.49
N ARG A 75 -12.15 -7.33 -15.31
CA ARG A 75 -11.67 -8.69 -15.00
C ARG A 75 -10.95 -8.79 -13.67
N TRP A 76 -10.18 -7.75 -13.32
CA TRP A 76 -9.43 -7.64 -12.08
C TRP A 76 -9.77 -6.36 -11.30
N SER A 77 -11.04 -5.96 -11.31
CA SER A 77 -11.58 -4.94 -10.42
C SER A 77 -12.59 -5.57 -9.43
N PRO A 78 -12.12 -6.15 -8.32
CA PRO A 78 -12.99 -6.75 -7.32
C PRO A 78 -14.11 -5.83 -6.84
N ALA A 79 -13.87 -4.52 -6.71
CA ALA A 79 -14.88 -3.56 -6.28
C ALA A 79 -16.04 -3.40 -7.28
N ASP A 80 -15.78 -3.66 -8.57
CA ASP A 80 -16.76 -3.54 -9.64
C ASP A 80 -17.37 -4.90 -10.04
N TRP A 81 -17.03 -5.98 -9.34
CA TRP A 81 -17.62 -7.29 -9.63
C TRP A 81 -19.09 -7.35 -9.20
N PRO A 82 -19.94 -8.08 -9.96
CA PRO A 82 -21.38 -8.14 -9.69
C PRO A 82 -21.75 -8.77 -8.34
N TRP A 83 -20.91 -9.66 -7.83
CA TRP A 83 -21.17 -10.40 -6.60
C TRP A 83 -20.21 -9.93 -5.51
N GLN A 84 -20.76 -9.17 -4.56
CA GLN A 84 -20.07 -8.70 -3.37
C GLN A 84 -20.67 -9.33 -2.11
N LEU A 85 -19.81 -9.50 -1.12
CA LEU A 85 -20.19 -9.82 0.24
C LEU A 85 -19.57 -8.78 1.17
N ASP A 86 -20.43 -7.94 1.72
CA ASP A 86 -20.09 -6.99 2.77
C ASP A 86 -19.86 -7.72 4.11
N PRO A 87 -18.99 -7.17 4.99
CA PRO A 87 -18.86 -7.68 6.35
C PRO A 87 -20.18 -7.59 7.12
N GLY A 88 -20.44 -8.58 7.96
CA GLY A 88 -21.53 -8.56 8.93
C GLY A 88 -21.04 -8.42 10.37
N PRO A 89 -21.94 -8.57 11.36
CA PRO A 89 -21.60 -8.39 12.76
C PRO A 89 -20.49 -9.31 13.29
N ALA A 90 -20.34 -10.51 12.71
CA ALA A 90 -19.30 -11.46 13.12
C ALA A 90 -17.92 -11.02 12.65
N GLU A 91 -17.84 -10.51 11.41
CA GLU A 91 -16.64 -9.93 10.81
C GLU A 91 -16.23 -8.64 11.53
N ASP A 92 -17.19 -7.76 11.83
CA ASP A 92 -16.94 -6.54 12.60
C ASP A 92 -16.41 -6.84 14.01
N ALA A 93 -16.90 -7.91 14.65
CA ALA A 93 -16.37 -8.35 15.94
C ALA A 93 -14.91 -8.85 15.85
N TRP A 94 -14.52 -9.49 14.74
CA TRP A 94 -13.12 -9.84 14.50
C TRP A 94 -12.24 -8.61 14.28
N ALA A 95 -12.72 -7.65 13.49
CA ALA A 95 -12.05 -6.37 13.26
C ALA A 95 -11.84 -5.61 14.58
N ALA A 96 -12.88 -5.50 15.42
CA ALA A 96 -12.79 -4.85 16.74
C ALA A 96 -11.75 -5.52 17.66
N ARG A 97 -11.73 -6.86 17.71
CA ARG A 97 -10.72 -7.61 18.50
C ARG A 97 -9.30 -7.40 17.97
N LEU A 98 -9.14 -7.26 16.65
CA LEU A 98 -7.85 -7.05 16.00
C LEU A 98 -7.34 -5.62 16.27
N GLU A 99 -8.24 -4.64 16.19
CA GLU A 99 -7.97 -3.24 16.55
C GLU A 99 -7.58 -3.13 18.03
N GLU A 100 -8.31 -3.76 18.95
CA GLU A 100 -7.97 -3.79 20.37
C GLU A 100 -6.56 -4.39 20.57
N ALA A 101 -6.25 -5.50 19.90
CA ALA A 101 -4.92 -6.12 19.99
C ALA A 101 -3.80 -5.21 19.44
N ALA A 102 -4.08 -4.47 18.37
CA ALA A 102 -3.17 -3.52 17.73
C ALA A 102 -2.94 -2.27 18.61
N THR A 103 -3.97 -1.80 19.30
CA THR A 103 -3.99 -0.53 20.05
C THR A 103 -3.71 -0.67 21.55
N ALA A 104 -3.81 -1.87 22.13
CA ALA A 104 -3.66 -2.12 23.58
C ALA A 104 -2.41 -1.50 24.25
N ASP A 105 -1.31 -1.34 23.50
CA ASP A 105 -0.06 -0.73 23.99
C ASP A 105 0.07 0.76 23.58
N GLY A 106 -1.05 1.49 23.45
CA GLY A 106 -1.08 2.83 22.89
C GLY A 106 -0.63 2.84 21.42
N GLY A 107 -1.05 1.82 20.65
CA GLY A 107 -0.73 1.69 19.22
C GLY A 107 0.69 1.21 18.89
N ARG A 108 1.56 0.95 19.88
CA ARG A 108 2.95 0.50 19.63
C ARG A 108 3.09 -0.78 18.80
N ARG A 109 2.07 -1.62 18.81
CA ARG A 109 2.05 -2.90 18.09
C ARG A 109 1.21 -2.82 16.82
N TRP A 110 0.71 -1.64 16.45
CA TRP A 110 -0.24 -1.52 15.35
C TRP A 110 0.37 -1.98 14.03
N GLU A 111 1.54 -1.47 13.64
CA GLU A 111 2.20 -1.88 12.40
C GLU A 111 2.52 -3.39 12.34
N PRO A 112 3.15 -4.03 13.37
CA PRO A 112 3.40 -5.47 13.32
C PRO A 112 2.12 -6.32 13.37
N VAL A 113 1.06 -5.87 14.05
CA VAL A 113 -0.25 -6.55 14.09
C VAL A 113 -0.93 -6.46 12.73
N HIS A 114 -1.03 -5.26 12.14
CA HIS A 114 -1.58 -5.05 10.81
C HIS A 114 -0.81 -5.86 9.75
N ALA A 115 0.52 -5.84 9.78
CA ALA A 115 1.33 -6.65 8.87
C ALA A 115 1.09 -8.16 9.05
N ARG A 116 0.84 -8.63 10.29
CA ARG A 116 0.48 -10.03 10.55
C ARG A 116 -0.90 -10.35 10.03
N TYR A 117 -1.86 -9.45 10.19
CA TYR A 117 -3.21 -9.57 9.64
C TYR A 117 -3.20 -9.74 8.12
N LEU A 118 -2.51 -8.87 7.37
CA LEU A 118 -2.39 -9.02 5.91
C LEU A 118 -1.78 -10.38 5.51
N ARG A 119 -0.77 -10.86 6.25
CA ARG A 119 -0.20 -12.21 6.02
C ARG A 119 -1.19 -13.32 6.31
N THR A 120 -2.03 -13.17 7.34
CA THR A 120 -3.06 -14.15 7.68
C THR A 120 -4.14 -14.22 6.59
N VAL A 121 -4.59 -13.08 6.06
CA VAL A 121 -5.53 -13.04 4.93
C VAL A 121 -4.95 -13.73 3.68
N VAL A 122 -3.66 -13.49 3.39
CA VAL A 122 -2.95 -14.19 2.30
C VAL A 122 -2.95 -15.71 2.50
N LYS A 123 -2.77 -16.20 3.74
CA LYS A 123 -2.84 -17.64 4.04
C LYS A 123 -4.25 -18.19 3.86
N ALA A 124 -5.26 -17.49 4.38
CA ALA A 124 -6.65 -17.86 4.24
C ALA A 124 -7.07 -17.96 2.76
N CYS A 125 -6.64 -17.03 1.90
CA CYS A 125 -6.89 -17.08 0.45
C CYS A 125 -6.35 -18.38 -0.18
N ARG A 126 -5.11 -18.75 0.19
CA ARG A 126 -4.48 -19.99 -0.32
C ARG A 126 -5.16 -21.24 0.20
N ALA A 127 -5.57 -21.24 1.47
CA ALA A 127 -6.28 -22.34 2.09
C ALA A 127 -7.67 -22.53 1.46
N ALA A 128 -8.43 -21.44 1.29
CA ALA A 128 -9.74 -21.43 0.61
C ALA A 128 -9.65 -21.98 -0.81
N ARG A 129 -8.65 -21.55 -1.60
CA ARG A 129 -8.45 -22.10 -2.95
C ARG A 129 -8.21 -23.61 -2.92
N ARG A 130 -7.38 -24.09 -2.00
CA ARG A 130 -7.08 -25.53 -1.87
C ARG A 130 -8.32 -26.34 -1.50
N GLU A 131 -9.13 -25.83 -0.58
CA GLU A 131 -10.40 -26.46 -0.17
C GLU A 131 -11.41 -26.51 -1.32
N LEU A 132 -11.66 -25.38 -1.98
CA LEU A 132 -12.60 -25.29 -3.11
C LEU A 132 -12.22 -26.21 -4.28
N LEU A 133 -10.91 -26.43 -4.50
CA LEU A 133 -10.41 -27.38 -5.50
C LEU A 133 -10.53 -28.83 -5.03
N ALA A 134 -10.30 -29.12 -3.75
CA ALA A 134 -10.43 -30.47 -3.20
C ALA A 134 -11.89 -30.96 -3.20
N GLU A 135 -12.84 -30.03 -3.15
CA GLU A 135 -14.28 -30.28 -3.19
C GLU A 135 -14.87 -30.27 -4.61
N ASP A 136 -14.05 -30.03 -5.64
CA ASP A 136 -14.51 -29.83 -7.03
C ASP A 136 -15.60 -28.74 -7.18
N THR A 137 -15.66 -27.77 -6.24
CA THR A 137 -16.59 -26.62 -6.32
C THR A 137 -16.23 -25.71 -7.49
N VAL A 138 -14.93 -25.60 -7.80
CA VAL A 138 -14.38 -24.75 -8.86
C VAL A 138 -13.32 -25.49 -9.67
N GLY A 139 -13.08 -25.04 -10.90
CA GLY A 139 -12.03 -25.62 -11.76
C GLY A 139 -10.62 -25.20 -11.37
N ARG A 140 -9.61 -25.93 -11.87
CA ARG A 140 -8.17 -25.71 -11.58
C ARG A 140 -7.66 -24.29 -11.86
N GLU A 141 -8.25 -23.62 -12.83
CA GLU A 141 -7.89 -22.26 -13.24
C GLU A 141 -8.47 -21.18 -12.32
N PHE A 142 -9.34 -21.53 -11.38
CA PHE A 142 -9.91 -20.59 -10.42
C PHE A 142 -8.83 -20.01 -9.50
N LEU A 143 -8.90 -18.70 -9.28
CA LEU A 143 -7.95 -17.96 -8.45
C LEU A 143 -8.63 -17.40 -7.21
N VAL A 144 -7.92 -17.39 -6.08
CA VAL A 144 -8.30 -16.65 -4.88
C VAL A 144 -7.19 -15.67 -4.58
N VAL A 145 -7.50 -14.38 -4.57
CA VAL A 145 -6.51 -13.30 -4.49
C VAL A 145 -6.84 -12.36 -3.33
N ALA A 146 -5.82 -11.88 -2.63
CA ALA A 146 -5.95 -10.72 -1.75
C ALA A 146 -5.43 -9.51 -2.54
N MET A 147 -6.23 -8.45 -2.64
CA MET A 147 -5.94 -7.28 -3.44
C MET A 147 -6.16 -6.01 -2.62
N ASP A 148 -5.08 -5.47 -2.07
CA ASP A 148 -5.01 -4.13 -1.50
C ASP A 148 -4.87 -3.07 -2.59
N GLU A 149 -5.03 -1.80 -2.22
CA GLU A 149 -4.97 -0.66 -3.14
C GLU A 149 -3.65 -0.63 -3.94
N ALA A 150 -2.52 -0.89 -3.27
CA ALA A 150 -1.21 -0.97 -3.90
C ALA A 150 -0.96 -2.28 -4.66
N ARG A 151 -1.89 -3.24 -4.59
CA ARG A 151 -1.81 -4.59 -5.17
C ARG A 151 -0.59 -5.40 -4.74
N GLU A 152 0.03 -5.06 -3.60
CA GLU A 152 1.18 -5.78 -3.04
C GLU A 152 0.83 -7.20 -2.56
N LEU A 153 -0.44 -7.46 -2.25
CA LEU A 153 -0.91 -8.76 -1.79
C LEU A 153 -1.15 -9.76 -2.93
N VAL A 154 -1.32 -9.29 -4.17
CA VAL A 154 -1.53 -10.15 -5.36
C VAL A 154 -0.37 -11.13 -5.57
N PRO A 155 0.90 -10.70 -5.68
CA PRO A 155 2.03 -11.63 -5.83
C PRO A 155 2.28 -12.48 -4.58
N ARG A 156 1.70 -12.11 -3.43
CA ARG A 156 1.76 -12.90 -2.20
C ARG A 156 0.70 -13.99 -2.15
N THR A 157 -0.35 -13.94 -2.96
CA THR A 157 -1.38 -14.99 -3.00
C THR A 157 -1.16 -15.94 -4.17
N LEU A 158 -0.69 -15.43 -5.30
CA LEU A 158 -0.54 -16.18 -6.55
C LEU A 158 0.87 -16.72 -6.77
N THR A 159 0.99 -17.70 -7.67
CA THR A 159 2.30 -18.15 -8.18
C THR A 159 2.85 -17.16 -9.21
N PRO A 160 4.18 -17.10 -9.45
CA PRO A 160 4.75 -16.22 -10.47
C PRO A 160 4.18 -16.44 -11.88
N ALA A 161 3.81 -17.68 -12.24
CA ALA A 161 3.19 -17.98 -13.53
C ALA A 161 1.78 -17.39 -13.64
N GLN A 162 1.00 -17.44 -12.54
CA GLN A 162 -0.32 -16.83 -12.49
C GLN A 162 -0.22 -15.30 -12.52
N VAL A 163 0.72 -14.69 -11.79
CA VAL A 163 0.95 -13.24 -11.85
C VAL A 163 1.30 -12.83 -13.28
N ARG A 164 2.23 -13.52 -13.96
CA ARG A 164 2.57 -13.25 -15.37
C ARG A 164 1.37 -13.29 -16.31
N ARG A 165 0.48 -14.25 -16.11
CA ARG A 165 -0.67 -14.46 -16.99
C ARG A 165 -1.78 -13.46 -16.76
N HIS A 166 -2.02 -13.10 -15.50
CA HIS A 166 -3.22 -12.36 -15.09
C HIS A 166 -2.94 -10.90 -14.72
N PHE A 167 -1.71 -10.58 -14.34
CA PHE A 167 -1.23 -9.26 -13.94
C PHE A 167 0.16 -9.00 -14.57
N PRO A 168 0.27 -9.01 -15.92
CA PRO A 168 1.55 -8.87 -16.61
C PRO A 168 2.29 -7.57 -16.27
N GLU A 169 1.56 -6.51 -15.92
CA GLU A 169 2.11 -5.24 -15.45
C GLU A 169 2.83 -5.38 -14.11
N LEU A 170 2.24 -6.10 -13.13
CA LEU A 170 2.87 -6.34 -11.83
C LEU A 170 4.13 -7.19 -11.97
N ASP A 171 4.12 -8.18 -12.87
CA ASP A 171 5.31 -8.98 -13.14
C ASP A 171 6.40 -8.16 -13.84
N ALA A 172 6.04 -7.22 -14.73
CA ALA A 172 6.99 -6.31 -15.34
C ALA A 172 7.61 -5.35 -14.31
N GLU A 173 6.80 -4.79 -13.40
CA GLU A 173 7.28 -3.96 -12.28
C GLU A 173 8.25 -4.73 -11.37
N TYR A 174 7.92 -5.97 -11.02
CA TYR A 174 8.78 -6.82 -10.20
C TYR A 174 10.12 -7.12 -10.89
N ARG A 175 10.07 -7.52 -12.17
CA ARG A 175 11.28 -7.79 -12.97
C ARG A 175 12.16 -6.56 -13.10
N GLU A 176 11.57 -5.40 -13.33
CA GLU A 176 12.32 -4.15 -13.46
C GLU A 176 12.94 -3.73 -12.12
N THR A 177 12.20 -3.87 -11.02
CA THR A 177 12.73 -3.62 -9.67
C THR A 177 13.91 -4.54 -9.36
N ALA A 178 13.80 -5.83 -9.66
CA ALA A 178 14.88 -6.80 -9.47
C ALA A 178 16.10 -6.48 -10.35
N ARG A 179 15.87 -6.10 -11.61
CA ARG A 179 16.94 -5.68 -12.54
C ARG A 179 17.70 -4.48 -11.99
N LEU A 180 16.99 -3.43 -11.57
CA LEU A 180 17.60 -2.24 -10.99
C LEU A 180 18.37 -2.56 -9.70
N ALA A 181 17.81 -3.42 -8.84
CA ALA A 181 18.44 -3.88 -7.61
C ALA A 181 19.72 -4.73 -7.83
N ALA A 182 19.91 -5.29 -9.03
CA ALA A 182 21.12 -6.01 -9.40
C ALA A 182 22.24 -5.10 -9.96
N LEU A 183 21.91 -3.85 -10.33
CA LEU A 183 22.90 -2.91 -10.88
C LEU A 183 23.84 -2.36 -9.80
N PRO A 184 25.10 -2.02 -10.16
CA PRO A 184 25.97 -1.21 -9.31
C PRO A 184 25.29 0.12 -8.96
N VAL A 185 25.47 0.60 -7.72
CA VAL A 185 24.77 1.78 -7.17
C VAL A 185 24.84 2.97 -8.12
N GLY A 186 26.01 3.28 -8.67
CA GLY A 186 26.17 4.40 -9.59
C GLY A 186 25.29 4.31 -10.85
N ARG A 187 25.17 3.12 -11.44
CA ARG A 187 24.32 2.89 -12.61
C ARG A 187 22.83 2.83 -12.22
N ARG A 188 22.52 2.20 -11.10
CA ARG A 188 21.16 2.14 -10.53
C ARG A 188 20.58 3.54 -10.33
N THR A 189 21.34 4.42 -9.66
CA THR A 189 20.94 5.82 -9.40
C THR A 189 20.62 6.56 -10.69
N ARG A 190 21.49 6.45 -11.72
CA ARG A 190 21.28 7.09 -13.01
C ARG A 190 20.00 6.62 -13.71
N GLU A 191 19.76 5.31 -13.72
CA GLU A 191 18.56 4.73 -14.34
C GLU A 191 17.28 5.12 -13.57
N LEU A 192 17.33 5.14 -12.24
CA LEU A 192 16.21 5.61 -11.41
C LEU A 192 15.92 7.10 -11.63
N ILE A 193 16.94 7.94 -11.79
CA ILE A 193 16.78 9.36 -12.15
C ILE A 193 16.03 9.48 -13.49
N ALA A 194 16.43 8.71 -14.50
CA ALA A 194 15.76 8.72 -15.80
C ALA A 194 14.28 8.29 -15.71
N LEU A 195 13.98 7.27 -14.89
CA LEU A 195 12.61 6.82 -14.65
C LEU A 195 11.74 7.87 -13.94
N VAL A 196 12.30 8.64 -13.00
CA VAL A 196 11.57 9.75 -12.33
C VAL A 196 11.13 10.82 -13.35
N GLU A 197 11.94 11.05 -14.39
CA GLU A 197 11.66 12.06 -15.43
C GLU A 197 10.82 11.54 -16.59
N ALA A 198 10.72 10.22 -16.71
CA ALA A 198 10.00 9.58 -17.79
C ALA A 198 8.52 10.04 -17.82
N PRO A 199 7.93 10.19 -19.02
CA PRO A 199 6.50 10.44 -19.16
C PRO A 199 5.67 9.32 -18.49
N PRO A 200 4.49 9.64 -17.93
CA PRO A 200 3.59 8.61 -17.39
C PRO A 200 3.31 7.51 -18.42
N GLY A 201 3.37 6.24 -18.00
CA GLY A 201 3.11 5.08 -18.85
C GLY A 201 4.23 4.68 -19.81
N SER A 202 5.37 5.38 -19.83
CA SER A 202 6.49 5.07 -20.73
C SER A 202 7.46 3.98 -20.22
N ALA A 203 7.30 3.55 -18.96
CA ALA A 203 8.12 2.54 -18.33
C ALA A 203 7.25 1.63 -17.45
N ALA A 204 7.77 0.44 -17.12
CA ALA A 204 7.10 -0.49 -16.22
C ALA A 204 6.92 0.12 -14.81
N LEU A 205 7.95 0.81 -14.30
CA LEU A 205 7.85 1.51 -13.02
C LEU A 205 7.36 2.94 -13.23
N GLY A 206 6.36 3.33 -12.46
CA GLY A 206 5.90 4.71 -12.37
C GLY A 206 6.89 5.62 -11.63
N ARG A 207 6.67 6.93 -11.75
CA ARG A 207 7.49 7.95 -11.09
C ARG A 207 7.56 7.75 -9.58
N GLU A 208 6.45 7.37 -8.95
CA GLU A 208 6.38 7.18 -7.50
C GLU A 208 7.24 6.00 -7.05
N GLN A 209 7.12 4.84 -7.70
CA GLN A 209 7.98 3.70 -7.43
C GLN A 209 9.46 4.02 -7.66
N ALA A 210 9.79 4.69 -8.78
CA ALA A 210 11.17 5.10 -9.08
C ALA A 210 11.72 6.07 -8.02
N THR A 211 10.91 7.01 -7.54
CA THR A 211 11.28 7.95 -6.47
C THR A 211 11.53 7.20 -5.15
N ALA A 212 10.69 6.24 -4.80
CA ALA A 212 10.85 5.43 -3.60
C ALA A 212 12.13 4.58 -3.65
N LEU A 213 12.41 3.95 -4.80
CA LEU A 213 13.64 3.17 -5.01
C LEU A 213 14.89 4.06 -4.99
N LEU A 214 14.83 5.24 -5.58
CA LEU A 214 15.94 6.21 -5.56
C LEU A 214 16.22 6.69 -4.15
N ARG A 215 15.17 6.95 -3.37
CA ARG A 215 15.28 7.26 -1.96
C ARG A 215 15.90 6.11 -1.15
N ALA A 216 15.57 4.86 -1.48
CA ALA A 216 16.12 3.69 -0.81
C ALA A 216 17.62 3.47 -1.09
N VAL A 217 18.18 4.08 -2.14
CA VAL A 217 19.64 4.12 -2.35
C VAL A 217 20.32 4.98 -1.28
N GLY A 218 19.64 6.00 -0.75
CA GLY A 218 20.15 6.83 0.34
C GLY A 218 21.34 7.72 -0.06
N ALA A 219 22.30 7.90 0.85
CA ALA A 219 23.39 8.87 0.71
C ALA A 219 24.22 8.67 -0.57
N ASP A 220 24.35 7.44 -1.06
CA ASP A 220 25.10 7.13 -2.28
C ASP A 220 24.46 7.70 -3.56
N ALA A 221 23.17 8.03 -3.54
CA ALA A 221 22.49 8.67 -4.66
C ALA A 221 22.74 10.18 -4.74
N VAL A 222 23.16 10.80 -3.63
CA VAL A 222 23.20 12.25 -3.46
C VAL A 222 24.06 12.96 -4.51
N PRO A 223 25.30 12.52 -4.84
CA PRO A 223 26.12 13.22 -5.82
C PRO A 223 25.43 13.35 -7.18
N GLN A 224 24.77 12.28 -7.65
CA GLN A 224 24.08 12.28 -8.94
C GLN A 224 22.74 13.04 -8.89
N VAL A 225 22.05 13.03 -7.76
CA VAL A 225 20.84 13.84 -7.56
C VAL A 225 21.19 15.34 -7.56
N VAL A 226 22.32 15.73 -6.95
CA VAL A 226 22.83 17.11 -6.98
C VAL A 226 23.22 17.53 -8.40
N GLU A 227 23.93 16.67 -9.12
CA GLU A 227 24.24 16.89 -10.54
C GLU A 227 22.95 17.09 -11.35
N ARG A 228 21.96 16.22 -11.15
CA ARG A 228 20.67 16.34 -11.86
C ARG A 228 19.93 17.62 -11.51
N LEU A 229 19.91 18.01 -10.23
CA LEU A 229 19.27 19.24 -9.74
C LEU A 229 19.81 20.49 -10.46
N ALA A 230 21.10 20.53 -10.77
CA ALA A 230 21.72 21.65 -11.48
C ALA A 230 21.13 21.84 -12.89
N HIS A 231 20.71 20.75 -13.54
CA HIS A 231 20.21 20.73 -14.91
C HIS A 231 18.67 20.59 -15.01
N ALA A 232 17.95 20.54 -13.88
CA ALA A 232 16.53 20.26 -13.89
C ALA A 232 15.71 21.50 -14.27
N ARG A 233 14.75 21.35 -15.20
CA ARG A 233 13.80 22.42 -15.55
C ARG A 233 12.97 22.87 -14.35
N VAL A 234 12.61 21.92 -13.49
CA VAL A 234 11.90 22.16 -12.23
C VAL A 234 12.79 21.67 -11.09
N LYS A 235 13.32 22.59 -10.29
CA LYS A 235 14.35 22.27 -9.27
C LYS A 235 13.78 21.69 -7.97
N TRP A 236 12.57 22.07 -7.58
CA TRP A 236 12.02 21.72 -6.27
C TRP A 236 11.88 20.20 -6.01
N PRO A 237 11.48 19.32 -6.97
CA PRO A 237 11.35 17.88 -6.69
C PRO A 237 12.70 17.24 -6.41
N TRP A 238 13.73 17.68 -7.13
CA TRP A 238 15.11 17.22 -6.97
C TRP A 238 15.73 17.72 -5.68
N ALA A 239 15.43 18.95 -5.26
CA ALA A 239 15.85 19.46 -3.95
C ALA A 239 15.19 18.67 -2.79
N LYS A 240 13.89 18.33 -2.92
CA LYS A 240 13.19 17.46 -1.97
C LYS A 240 13.81 16.07 -1.93
N LEU A 241 14.02 15.46 -3.09
CA LEU A 241 14.59 14.12 -3.21
C LEU A 241 16.03 14.04 -2.66
N ARG A 242 16.87 15.04 -2.97
CA ARG A 242 18.21 15.16 -2.41
C ARG A 242 18.16 15.09 -0.89
N SER A 243 17.35 15.96 -0.28
CA SER A 243 17.18 16.00 1.17
C SER A 243 16.76 14.63 1.69
N LEU A 244 15.75 13.98 1.10
CA LEU A 244 15.28 12.65 1.51
C LEU A 244 16.30 11.51 1.34
N CYS A 245 17.29 11.66 0.44
CA CYS A 245 18.39 10.70 0.25
C CYS A 245 19.52 10.94 1.28
N GLU A 246 19.76 12.18 1.67
CA GLU A 246 20.72 12.57 2.71
C GLU A 246 20.20 12.22 4.12
N THR A 247 18.88 12.27 4.34
CA THR A 247 18.33 12.20 5.70
C THR A 247 18.46 10.83 6.37
N GLY A 248 19.52 10.69 7.15
CA GLY A 248 19.70 9.65 8.16
C GLY A 248 19.12 10.02 9.53
N PRO A 249 19.17 9.10 10.51
CA PRO A 249 18.71 9.35 11.88
C PRO A 249 19.40 10.53 12.58
N ALA A 250 20.58 10.96 12.13
CA ALA A 250 21.33 12.07 12.70
C ALA A 250 20.75 13.45 12.30
N GLU A 251 20.13 13.57 11.13
CA GLU A 251 19.58 14.84 10.63
C GLU A 251 18.15 15.10 11.11
N ALA A 252 17.49 14.07 11.66
CA ALA A 252 16.16 14.18 12.26
C ALA A 252 16.13 15.17 13.44
N ASP A 253 17.19 15.23 14.25
CA ASP A 253 17.24 16.16 15.38
C ASP A 253 17.42 17.61 14.90
N ALA A 254 18.26 17.84 13.89
CA ALA A 254 18.40 19.17 13.28
C ALA A 254 17.10 19.66 12.62
N ALA A 255 16.37 18.76 11.95
CA ALA A 255 15.06 19.09 11.39
C ALA A 255 14.02 19.36 12.49
N LEU A 256 14.02 18.60 13.59
CA LEU A 256 13.16 18.87 14.75
C LEU A 256 13.44 20.24 15.36
N ASP A 257 14.70 20.63 15.46
CA ASP A 257 15.09 21.96 15.95
C ASP A 257 14.66 23.05 14.94
N GLY A 258 14.73 22.73 13.64
CA GLY A 258 14.26 23.57 12.54
C GLY A 258 12.78 23.97 12.63
N LEU A 259 11.93 23.18 13.29
CA LEU A 259 10.52 23.54 13.55
C LEU A 259 10.37 24.77 14.44
N ASN A 260 11.42 25.16 15.17
CA ASN A 260 11.49 26.36 16.01
C ASN A 260 12.25 27.52 15.36
N SER A 261 12.69 27.37 14.11
CA SER A 261 13.47 28.40 13.42
C SER A 261 12.69 29.70 13.30
N ARG A 262 13.36 30.83 13.47
CA ARG A 262 12.79 32.16 13.19
C ARG A 262 12.34 32.34 11.73
N TRP A 263 12.92 31.56 10.82
CA TRP A 263 12.67 31.67 9.38
C TRP A 263 11.53 30.74 8.94
N PRO A 264 10.42 31.27 8.38
CA PRO A 264 9.28 30.45 7.94
C PRO A 264 9.68 29.38 6.92
N ALA A 265 10.55 29.72 5.96
CA ALA A 265 11.06 28.76 4.96
C ALA A 265 11.77 27.55 5.59
N VAL A 266 12.50 27.75 6.69
CA VAL A 266 13.17 26.66 7.42
C VAL A 266 12.16 25.78 8.14
N ARG A 267 11.09 26.36 8.71
CA ARG A 267 10.02 25.58 9.34
C ARG A 267 9.26 24.74 8.32
N CYS A 268 8.90 25.32 7.17
CA CYS A 268 8.32 24.57 6.04
C CYS A 268 9.23 23.43 5.58
N HIS A 269 10.53 23.69 5.44
CA HIS A 269 11.48 22.67 5.02
C HIS A 269 11.61 21.55 6.05
N ALA A 270 11.72 21.88 7.33
CA ALA A 270 11.76 20.92 8.43
C ALA A 270 10.52 20.01 8.46
N LEU A 271 9.32 20.56 8.24
CA LEU A 271 8.08 19.78 8.13
C LEU A 271 8.14 18.75 6.99
N LEU A 272 8.63 19.14 5.82
CA LEU A 272 8.76 18.26 4.65
C LEU A 272 9.84 17.19 4.82
N ILE A 273 10.92 17.49 5.53
CA ILE A 273 11.95 16.51 5.89
C ILE A 273 11.35 15.48 6.85
N LEU A 274 10.78 15.94 7.96
CA LEU A 274 10.28 15.07 9.02
C LEU A 274 9.09 14.20 8.58
N GLU A 275 8.30 14.66 7.61
CA GLU A 275 7.29 13.85 6.91
C GLU A 275 7.92 12.61 6.25
N GLY A 276 9.10 12.76 5.66
CA GLY A 276 9.77 11.69 4.94
C GLY A 276 10.45 10.69 5.87
N VAL A 277 11.12 11.15 6.92
CA VAL A 277 12.10 10.37 7.69
C VAL A 277 11.48 9.29 8.58
N ARG A 278 12.13 8.13 8.69
CA ARG A 278 11.81 7.15 9.75
C ARG A 278 12.33 7.68 11.10
N LEU A 279 11.42 8.25 11.89
CA LEU A 279 11.70 8.75 13.24
C LEU A 279 11.63 7.64 14.30
N SER A 280 12.54 7.69 15.27
CA SER A 280 12.39 6.95 16.53
C SER A 280 11.16 7.47 17.28
N ARG A 281 10.66 6.70 18.25
CA ARG A 281 9.46 7.07 19.02
C ARG A 281 9.57 8.46 19.65
N ALA A 282 10.65 8.73 20.38
CA ALA A 282 10.85 10.03 21.03
C ALA A 282 10.87 11.20 20.03
N ARG A 283 11.48 10.99 18.85
CA ARG A 283 11.51 11.98 17.78
C ARG A 283 10.15 12.18 17.12
N ARG A 284 9.35 11.10 16.99
CA ARG A 284 7.99 11.15 16.46
C ARG A 284 7.04 11.92 17.38
N GLU A 285 7.17 11.75 18.70
CA GLU A 285 6.41 12.52 19.71
C GLU A 285 6.77 14.02 19.60
N ARG A 286 8.06 14.36 19.54
CA ARG A 286 8.53 15.75 19.31
C ARG A 286 8.00 16.34 18.00
N PHE A 287 8.05 15.58 16.91
CA PHE A 287 7.53 16.02 15.61
C PHE A 287 6.03 16.29 15.67
N THR A 288 5.26 15.41 16.31
CA THR A 288 3.80 15.57 16.45
C THR A 288 3.45 16.82 17.23
N ALA A 289 4.11 17.06 18.37
CA ALA A 289 3.91 18.26 19.16
C ALA A 289 4.24 19.53 18.36
N GLY A 290 5.37 19.50 17.61
CA GLY A 290 5.76 20.60 16.73
C GLY A 290 4.77 20.84 15.60
N LEU A 291 4.28 19.78 14.95
CA LEU A 291 3.30 19.84 13.86
C LEU A 291 1.99 20.45 14.34
N THR A 292 1.44 19.98 15.47
CA THR A 292 0.20 20.52 16.06
C THR A 292 0.33 22.00 16.40
N ARG A 293 1.45 22.40 17.01
CA ARG A 293 1.73 23.81 17.31
C ARG A 293 1.78 24.65 16.03
N LEU A 294 2.53 24.20 15.02
CA LEU A 294 2.67 24.94 13.76
C LEU A 294 1.35 25.07 13.00
N CYS A 295 0.48 24.06 13.03
CA CYS A 295 -0.86 24.14 12.44
C CYS A 295 -1.73 25.23 13.09
N ARG A 296 -1.65 25.39 14.42
CA ARG A 296 -2.56 26.24 15.20
C ARG A 296 -2.04 27.65 15.41
N GLU A 297 -0.75 27.79 15.68
CA GLU A 297 -0.18 28.97 16.33
C GLU A 297 0.93 29.65 15.51
N ASP A 298 1.37 29.06 14.39
CA ASP A 298 2.45 29.68 13.61
C ASP A 298 1.99 31.03 13.03
N PRO A 299 2.76 32.11 13.13
CA PRO A 299 2.37 33.42 12.60
C PRO A 299 2.29 33.44 11.06
N ASP A 300 3.04 32.58 10.37
CA ASP A 300 3.10 32.54 8.90
C ASP A 300 2.04 31.61 8.32
N ALA A 301 1.17 32.15 7.46
CA ALA A 301 0.08 31.41 6.85
C ALA A 301 0.55 30.24 5.96
N THR A 302 1.70 30.39 5.29
CA THR A 302 2.29 29.36 4.43
C THR A 302 2.75 28.18 5.29
N VAL A 303 3.35 28.46 6.45
CA VAL A 303 3.78 27.40 7.38
C VAL A 303 2.56 26.62 7.89
N ARG A 304 1.48 27.31 8.25
CA ARG A 304 0.22 26.66 8.66
C ARG A 304 -0.36 25.77 7.57
N GLU A 305 -0.37 26.23 6.32
CA GLU A 305 -0.87 25.45 5.17
C GLU A 305 -0.03 24.21 4.90
N VAL A 306 1.31 24.35 4.90
CA VAL A 306 2.23 23.23 4.73
C VAL A 306 2.08 22.22 5.89
N ALA A 307 1.98 22.71 7.13
CA ALA A 307 1.78 21.87 8.31
C ALA A 307 0.46 21.08 8.21
N ALA A 308 -0.65 21.73 7.83
CA ALA A 308 -1.93 21.06 7.62
C ALA A 308 -1.86 20.01 6.48
N GLY A 309 -1.12 20.29 5.42
CA GLY A 309 -0.86 19.33 4.34
C GLY A 309 -0.09 18.10 4.81
N VAL A 310 0.95 18.29 5.63
CA VAL A 310 1.73 17.21 6.23
C VAL A 310 0.92 16.41 7.24
N ALA A 311 0.10 17.07 8.06
CA ALA A 311 -0.81 16.44 9.02
C ALA A 311 -1.76 15.45 8.32
N ARG A 312 -2.43 15.90 7.24
CA ARG A 312 -3.29 15.04 6.41
C ARG A 312 -2.57 13.81 5.86
N ARG A 313 -1.36 13.99 5.32
CA ARG A 313 -0.60 12.88 4.71
C ARG A 313 0.03 11.92 5.73
N THR A 314 0.20 12.37 6.97
CA THR A 314 0.77 11.54 8.05
C THR A 314 -0.28 10.95 8.98
N GLY A 315 -1.58 11.21 8.74
CA GLY A 315 -2.70 10.72 9.55
C GLY A 315 -2.70 11.29 10.98
N ARG A 316 -2.32 12.56 11.15
CA ARG A 316 -2.17 13.24 12.45
C ARG A 316 -3.02 14.49 12.55
#